data_AF-A0A645IVS9-F1
#
_entry.id   AF-A0A645IVS9-F1
#
_cell.length_a   1.000
_cell.length_b   1.000
_cell.length_c   1.000
_cell.angle_alpha   90.00
_cell.angle_beta   90.00
_cell.angle_gamma   90.00
#
_symmetry.space_group_name_H-M   'P 1'
#
loop_
_entity.id
_entity.type
_entity.pdbx_description
1 polymer ?
#
loop_
_entity_poly.entity_id
_entity_poly.type
_entity_poly.pdbx_seq_one_letter_code
_entity_poly.pdbx_strand_id
1 'polypeptide(L)'
;MAQYYCNVIPVLEVPPSAFTPPPKVDSAVVRLVPHTTMPYPVNDIRLLSRITTEAFNQRRKTIRNSLGNLFSVEVLTELGIDPAMRAENISVAQYCQMANYLSEHAPSKES
;
A
#
# COMPACT_ATOMS: atom_id res chain seq x y z
N MET A 1 3.85 0.33 0.62
CA MET A 1 4.69 -0.47 1.53
C MET A 1 5.56 0.37 2.46
N ALA A 2 6.35 1.35 1.99
CA ALA A 2 7.26 2.11 2.88
C ALA A 2 6.58 2.74 4.11
N GLN A 3 5.43 3.39 3.91
CA GLN A 3 4.65 4.04 4.98
C GLN A 3 4.09 3.08 6.03
N TYR A 4 3.92 1.79 5.70
CA TYR A 4 3.53 0.77 6.67
C TYR A 4 4.63 0.57 7.72
N TYR A 5 5.89 0.50 7.28
CA TYR A 5 7.03 0.26 8.18
C TYR A 5 7.55 1.53 8.84
N CYS A 6 7.50 2.66 8.13
CA CYS A 6 8.21 3.87 8.52
C CYS A 6 7.33 5.11 8.39
N ASN A 7 7.56 6.08 9.26
CA ASN A 7 7.23 7.46 8.97
C ASN A 7 8.20 7.97 7.88
N VAL A 8 7.65 8.46 6.77
CA VAL A 8 8.41 8.89 5.59
C VAL A 8 8.42 10.42 5.55
N ILE A 9 9.58 11.02 5.74
CA ILE A 9 9.74 12.46 5.89
C ILE A 9 10.62 12.99 4.73
N PRO A 10 10.06 13.78 3.79
CA PRO A 10 10.87 14.51 2.82
C PRO A 10 11.76 15.52 3.56
N VAL A 11 13.07 15.55 3.27
CA VAL A 11 14.01 16.44 3.95
C VAL A 11 14.42 17.60 3.06
N LEU A 12 14.91 17.31 1.85
CA LEU A 12 15.23 18.33 0.85
C LEU A 12 15.25 17.75 -0.56
N GLU A 13 15.03 18.62 -1.54
CA GLU A 13 15.28 18.34 -2.96
C GLU A 13 16.70 18.82 -3.32
N VAL A 14 17.37 18.08 -4.21
CA VAL A 14 18.76 18.31 -4.60
C VAL A 14 18.84 18.39 -6.12
N PRO A 15 19.19 19.55 -6.70
CA PRO A 15 19.26 19.71 -8.14
C PRO A 15 20.47 18.97 -8.75
N PRO A 16 20.45 18.62 -10.04
CA PRO A 16 21.55 17.94 -10.72
C PRO A 16 22.90 18.66 -10.63
N SER A 17 22.89 19.99 -10.55
CA SER A 17 24.08 20.82 -10.44
C SER A 17 24.89 20.58 -9.16
N ALA A 18 24.31 19.91 -8.16
CA ALA A 18 25.01 19.53 -6.92
C ALA A 18 25.89 18.27 -7.09
N PHE A 19 25.86 17.58 -8.23
CA PHE A 19 26.59 16.34 -8.48
C PHE A 19 27.65 16.50 -9.58
N THR A 20 28.65 15.63 -9.58
CA THR A 20 29.67 15.56 -10.65
C THR A 20 29.96 14.11 -11.01
N PRO A 21 29.66 13.65 -12.25
CA PRO A 21 28.91 14.37 -13.29
C PRO A 21 27.42 14.56 -12.92
N PRO A 22 26.74 15.59 -13.47
CA PRO A 22 25.34 15.87 -13.14
C PRO A 22 24.38 14.81 -13.72
N PRO A 23 23.40 14.31 -12.94
CA PRO A 23 22.36 13.41 -13.42
C PRO A 23 21.34 14.14 -14.33
N LYS A 24 20.46 13.38 -15.00
CA LYS A 24 19.40 13.91 -15.87
C LYS A 24 18.09 14.26 -15.15
N VAL A 25 18.00 13.96 -13.86
CA VAL A 25 16.79 14.07 -13.05
C VAL A 25 17.13 14.71 -11.71
N ASP A 26 16.14 15.38 -11.10
CA ASP A 26 16.26 15.88 -9.74
C ASP A 26 16.40 14.73 -8.74
N SER A 27 17.13 15.00 -7.66
CA SER A 27 17.28 14.08 -6.53
C SER A 27 16.53 14.60 -5.32
N ALA A 28 16.28 13.73 -4.34
CA ALA A 28 15.70 14.13 -3.06
C ALA A 28 16.28 13.29 -1.92
N VAL A 29 16.45 13.92 -0.75
CA VAL A 29 16.80 13.25 0.50
C VAL A 29 15.51 12.97 1.26
N VAL A 30 15.27 11.70 1.58
CA VAL A 30 14.11 11.25 2.35
C VAL A 30 14.60 10.54 3.61
N ARG A 31 14.03 10.89 4.76
CA ARG A 31 14.28 10.23 6.03
C ARG A 31 13.19 9.20 6.31
N LEU A 32 13.59 7.97 6.56
CA LEU A 32 12.70 6.89 6.99
C LEU A 32 12.93 6.64 8.48
N VAL A 33 11.87 6.77 9.28
CA VAL A 33 11.92 6.46 10.71
C VAL A 33 11.01 5.26 10.97
N PRO A 34 11.55 4.08 11.31
CA PRO A 34 10.74 2.92 11.66
C PRO A 34 9.76 3.27 12.78
N HIS A 35 8.51 2.82 12.66
CA HIS A 35 7.51 3.06 13.70
C HIS A 35 7.87 2.29 14.98
N THR A 36 7.93 2.98 16.12
CA THR A 36 8.11 2.34 17.43
C THR A 36 6.88 1.50 17.80
N THR A 37 5.70 1.97 17.42
CA THR A 37 4.43 1.26 17.53
C THR A 37 3.74 1.35 16.18
N MET A 38 3.41 0.20 15.60
CA MET A 38 2.81 0.14 14.27
C MET A 38 1.42 0.80 14.30
N PRO A 39 1.14 1.80 13.44
CA PRO A 39 -0.15 2.49 13.46
C PRO A 39 -1.30 1.59 13.00
N TYR A 40 -1.01 0.69 12.05
CA TYR A 40 -1.98 -0.26 11.50
C TYR A 40 -1.32 -1.65 11.43
N PRO A 41 -1.34 -2.44 12.53
CA PRO A 41 -0.71 -3.76 12.53
C PRO A 41 -1.42 -4.70 11.54
N VAL A 42 -0.64 -5.51 10.83
CA VAL A 42 -1.15 -6.53 9.90
C VAL A 42 -0.70 -7.91 10.34
N ASN A 43 -1.62 -8.88 10.31
CA ASN A 43 -1.39 -10.27 10.72
C ASN A 43 -0.44 -11.01 9.77
N ASP A 44 -0.61 -10.83 8.45
CA ASP A 44 0.31 -11.37 7.43
C ASP A 44 0.72 -10.28 6.43
N ILE A 45 1.98 -9.88 6.52
CA ILE A 45 2.57 -8.85 5.66
C ILE A 45 2.60 -9.26 4.18
N ARG A 46 2.60 -10.57 3.88
CA ARG A 46 2.56 -11.08 2.51
C ARG A 46 1.21 -10.82 1.86
N LEU A 47 0.13 -10.81 2.64
CA LEU A 47 -1.20 -10.44 2.15
C LEU A 47 -1.25 -8.95 1.81
N LEU A 48 -0.72 -8.07 2.67
CA LEU A 48 -0.61 -6.64 2.36
C LEU A 48 0.22 -6.40 1.09
N SER A 49 1.35 -7.09 0.95
CA SER A 49 2.17 -7.00 -0.26
C SER A 49 1.43 -7.52 -1.50
N ARG A 50 0.68 -8.62 -1.39
CA ARG A 50 -0.10 -9.16 -2.51
C ARG A 50 -1.21 -8.20 -2.95
N ILE A 51 -2.00 -7.70 -2.00
CA ILE A 51 -3.12 -6.78 -2.29
C ILE A 51 -2.60 -5.50 -2.96
N THR A 52 -1.54 -4.91 -2.43
CA THR A 52 -0.97 -3.68 -3.01
C THR A 52 -0.40 -3.93 -4.40
N THR A 53 0.30 -5.06 -4.63
CA THR A 53 0.76 -5.44 -5.97
C THR A 53 -0.38 -5.58 -6.97
N GLU A 54 -1.44 -6.33 -6.63
CA GLU A 54 -2.59 -6.53 -7.53
C GLU A 54 -3.32 -5.21 -7.83
N ALA A 55 -3.53 -4.37 -6.81
CA ALA A 55 -4.17 -3.06 -6.98
C ALA A 55 -3.36 -2.15 -7.91
N PHE A 56 -2.05 -2.01 -7.69
CA PHE A 56 -1.20 -1.08 -8.43
C PHE A 56 -0.77 -1.61 -9.81
N ASN A 57 -0.76 -2.92 -10.03
CA ASN A 57 -0.58 -3.50 -11.37
C ASN A 57 -1.68 -3.02 -12.34
N GLN A 58 -2.88 -2.76 -11.82
CA GLN A 58 -3.99 -2.20 -12.58
C GLN A 58 -4.37 -0.79 -12.12
N ARG A 59 -3.40 0.08 -11.79
CA ARG A 59 -3.63 1.41 -11.18
C ARG A 59 -4.72 2.30 -11.81
N ARG A 60 -5.00 2.14 -13.11
CA ARG A 60 -6.04 2.91 -13.83
C ARG A 60 -7.45 2.33 -13.72
N LYS A 61 -7.59 1.13 -13.17
CA LYS A 61 -8.86 0.44 -12.91
C LYS A 61 -9.32 0.71 -11.48
N THR A 62 -10.62 0.59 -11.27
CA THR A 62 -11.21 0.66 -9.92
C THR A 62 -10.84 -0.59 -9.12
N ILE A 63 -10.86 -0.51 -7.79
CA ILE A 63 -10.52 -1.63 -6.90
C ILE A 63 -11.46 -2.82 -7.08
N ARG A 64 -12.73 -2.58 -7.45
CA ARG A 64 -13.67 -3.64 -7.86
C ARG A 64 -13.07 -4.52 -8.97
N ASN A 65 -12.41 -3.91 -9.95
CA ASN A 65 -11.84 -4.63 -11.09
C ASN A 65 -10.46 -5.21 -10.76
N SER A 66 -9.60 -4.47 -10.06
CA SER A 66 -8.24 -4.93 -9.77
C SER A 66 -8.19 -6.00 -8.67
N LEU A 67 -9.10 -5.93 -7.70
CA LEU A 67 -9.14 -6.81 -6.53
C LEU A 67 -10.35 -7.76 -6.51
N GLY A 68 -11.13 -7.85 -7.59
CA GLY A 68 -12.33 -8.69 -7.65
C GLY A 68 -12.09 -10.18 -7.42
N ASN A 69 -10.86 -10.66 -7.61
CA ASN A 69 -10.46 -12.04 -7.31
C ASN A 69 -10.20 -12.28 -5.80
N LEU A 70 -10.07 -11.21 -5.01
CA LEU A 70 -9.75 -11.27 -3.58
C LEU A 70 -10.92 -10.81 -2.72
N PHE A 71 -11.70 -9.83 -3.19
CA PHE A 71 -12.80 -9.24 -2.45
C PHE A 71 -14.04 -9.12 -3.34
N SER A 72 -15.19 -9.47 -2.78
CA SER A 72 -16.47 -9.11 -3.38
C SER A 72 -16.79 -7.63 -3.12
N VAL A 73 -17.77 -7.10 -3.85
CA VAL A 73 -18.19 -5.69 -3.71
C VAL A 73 -18.81 -5.45 -2.33
N GLU A 74 -19.52 -6.45 -1.82
CA GLU A 74 -20.18 -6.44 -0.52
C GLU A 74 -19.14 -6.33 0.59
N VAL A 75 -18.07 -7.15 0.52
CA VAL A 75 -16.96 -7.11 1.48
C VAL A 75 -16.26 -5.75 1.47
N LEU A 76 -15.94 -5.19 0.30
CA LEU A 76 -15.32 -3.87 0.23
C LEU A 76 -16.21 -2.79 0.88
N THR A 77 -17.51 -2.86 0.63
CA THR A 77 -18.48 -1.92 1.18
C THR A 77 -18.62 -2.08 2.70
N GLU A 78 -18.62 -3.31 3.21
CA GLU A 78 -18.63 -3.62 4.65
C GLU A 78 -17.38 -3.10 5.37
N LEU A 79 -16.23 -3.17 4.71
CA LEU A 79 -14.98 -2.57 5.20
C LEU A 79 -14.95 -1.03 5.10
N GLY A 80 -16.01 -0.40 4.56
CA GLY A 80 -16.08 1.05 4.37
C GLY A 80 -15.21 1.56 3.22
N ILE A 81 -14.94 0.72 2.22
CA ILE A 81 -14.10 1.03 1.06
C ILE A 81 -14.97 1.11 -0.20
N ASP A 82 -15.01 2.27 -0.85
CA ASP A 82 -15.78 2.46 -2.08
C ASP A 82 -15.19 1.63 -3.24
N PRO A 83 -15.92 0.65 -3.79
CA PRO A 83 -15.46 -0.21 -4.89
C PRO A 83 -15.11 0.55 -6.19
N ALA A 84 -15.60 1.78 -6.34
CA ALA A 84 -15.32 2.66 -7.48
C ALA A 84 -14.00 3.42 -7.36
N MET A 85 -13.35 3.43 -6.19
CA MET A 85 -12.05 4.07 -6.00
C MET A 85 -10.94 3.34 -6.78
N ARG A 86 -9.87 4.06 -7.13
CA ARG A 86 -8.65 3.49 -7.72
C ARG A 86 -7.62 3.18 -6.62
N ALA A 87 -6.63 2.35 -6.94
CA ALA A 87 -5.57 1.95 -6.01
C ALA A 87 -4.88 3.14 -5.30
N GLU A 88 -4.60 4.21 -6.05
CA GLU A 88 -3.97 5.43 -5.52
C GLU A 88 -4.85 6.22 -4.52
N ASN A 89 -6.15 5.99 -4.51
CA ASN A 89 -7.09 6.67 -3.60
C ASN A 89 -7.30 5.88 -2.29
N ILE A 90 -6.80 4.64 -2.20
CA ILE A 90 -6.96 3.81 -1.00
C ILE A 90 -5.86 4.15 0.00
N SER A 91 -6.26 4.44 1.24
CA SER A 91 -5.31 4.75 2.31
C SER A 91 -4.52 3.52 2.74
N VAL A 92 -3.36 3.74 3.37
CA VAL A 92 -2.57 2.66 3.98
C VAL A 92 -3.38 1.89 5.02
N ALA A 93 -4.18 2.60 5.83
CA ALA A 93 -5.05 1.99 6.84
C ALA A 93 -6.05 1.00 6.21
N GLN A 94 -6.71 1.40 5.13
CA GLN A 94 -7.65 0.54 4.39
C GLN A 94 -6.94 -0.67 3.76
N TYR A 95 -5.73 -0.50 3.24
CA TYR A 95 -4.92 -1.63 2.75
C TYR A 95 -4.57 -2.62 3.87
N CYS A 96 -4.21 -2.12 5.06
CA CYS A 96 -3.96 -2.95 6.23
C CYS A 96 -5.22 -3.70 6.69
N GLN A 97 -6.37 -3.02 6.70
CA GLN A 97 -7.67 -3.60 7.04
C GLN A 97 -8.05 -4.74 6.06
N MET A 98 -7.90 -4.52 4.75
CA MET A 98 -8.10 -5.55 3.73
C MET A 98 -7.18 -6.77 3.93
N ALA A 99 -5.92 -6.54 4.30
CA ALA A 99 -4.98 -7.62 4.58
C ALA A 99 -5.38 -8.45 5.82
N ASN A 100 -5.84 -7.80 6.88
CA ASN A 100 -6.32 -8.48 8.08
C ASN A 100 -7.61 -9.27 7.80
N TYR A 101 -8.55 -8.70 7.05
CA TYR A 101 -9.77 -9.40 6.64
C TYR A 101 -9.45 -10.71 5.92
N LEU A 102 -8.53 -10.68 4.94
CA LEU A 102 -8.10 -11.90 4.24
C LEU A 102 -7.36 -12.88 5.14
N SER A 103 -6.63 -12.39 6.15
CA SER A 103 -5.93 -13.26 7.10
C SER A 103 -6.90 -14.01 8.00
N GLU A 104 -8.02 -13.39 8.36
CA GLU A 104 -9.05 -13.94 9.25
C GLU A 104 -10.03 -14.86 8.50
N HIS A 105 -10.28 -14.55 7.22
CA HIS A 105 -11.21 -15.29 6.34
C HIS A 105 -10.48 -16.15 5.30
N ALA A 106 -9.16 -16.35 5.46
CA ALA A 106 -8.45 -17.33 4.66
C ALA A 106 -9.09 -18.71 4.94
N PRO A 107 -9.38 -19.51 3.90
CA PRO A 107 -9.74 -20.90 4.17
C PRO A 107 -8.63 -21.51 5.00
N SER A 108 -9.00 -22.10 6.14
CA SER A 108 -8.11 -22.88 6.98
C SER A 108 -7.28 -23.75 6.04
N LYS A 109 -5.95 -23.64 6.12
CA LYS A 109 -5.08 -24.64 5.50
C LYS A 109 -5.33 -25.96 6.23
N GLU A 110 -6.37 -26.67 5.83
CA GLU A 110 -6.53 -28.09 6.14
C GLU A 110 -5.52 -28.87 5.28
N SER A 111 -4.69 -29.64 5.99
CA SER A 111 -3.76 -30.70 5.55
C SER A 111 -2.42 -30.27 4.95
#